data_AF-A0A975GU94-F1
#
_entry.id   AF-A0A975GU94-F1
#
_cell.length_a   1.000
_cell.length_b   1.000
_cell.length_c   1.000
_cell.angle_alpha   90.00
_cell.angle_beta   90.00
_cell.angle_gamma   90.00
#
_symmetry.space_group_name_H-M   'P 1'
#
loop_
_entity.id
_entity.type
_entity.pdbx_description
1 polymer ?
#
loop_
_entity_poly.entity_id
_entity_poly.type
_entity_poly.pdbx_seq_one_letter_code
_entity_poly.pdbx_strand_id
1 'polypeptide(L)'
;MDYLKMTAPCGLDCFNCPMYLAKGDDELRAAISRKQGIPPEQASCDGCRNEGGKIAFLGMTEPCNVYQCTEKKGINFCNECADFPCDHLHPYADKASAVPHNTKVFNLCLIRKMGLESWAKDKAKSVKKTYFKGAFKL
;
A
#
# COMPACT_ATOMS: atom_id res chain seq x y z
N MET A 1 -17.66 0.68 2.24
CA MET A 1 -16.20 0.64 2.38
C MET A 1 -15.69 2.04 2.14
N ASP A 2 -14.92 2.61 3.07
CA ASP A 2 -14.31 3.94 2.87
C ASP A 2 -12.97 3.78 2.16
N TYR A 3 -12.96 3.99 0.84
CA TYR A 3 -11.75 3.82 0.04
C TYR A 3 -10.69 4.89 0.33
N LEU A 4 -11.07 6.07 0.83
CA LEU A 4 -10.11 7.10 1.21
C LEU A 4 -9.33 6.63 2.43
N LYS A 5 -10.05 6.17 3.47
CA LYS A 5 -9.44 5.64 4.69
C LYS A 5 -8.62 4.36 4.43
N MET A 6 -9.04 3.54 3.47
CA MET A 6 -8.39 2.27 3.14
C MET A 6 -7.28 2.35 2.09
N THR A 7 -6.98 3.54 1.57
CA THR A 7 -5.90 3.77 0.62
C THR A 7 -4.83 4.66 1.23
N ALA A 8 -3.61 4.15 1.33
CA ALA A 8 -2.47 4.90 1.83
C ALA A 8 -2.19 6.13 0.95
N PRO A 9 -1.59 7.22 1.49
CA PRO A 9 -1.28 8.40 0.69
C PRO A 9 -0.35 8.12 -0.51
N CYS A 10 0.46 7.04 -0.44
CA CYS A 10 1.30 6.56 -1.53
C CYS A 10 0.57 5.69 -2.58
N GLY A 11 -0.74 5.48 -2.48
CA GLY A 11 -1.52 4.70 -3.46
C GLY A 11 -1.54 3.18 -3.23
N LEU A 12 -1.14 2.69 -2.05
CA LEU A 12 -1.35 1.28 -1.68
C LEU A 12 -2.75 1.08 -1.09
N ASP A 13 -3.43 0.02 -1.51
CA ASP A 13 -4.75 -0.36 -1.02
C ASP A 13 -4.70 -1.43 0.08
N CYS A 14 -5.45 -1.22 1.15
CA CYS A 14 -5.60 -2.20 2.23
C CYS A 14 -6.56 -3.34 1.84
N PHE A 15 -7.58 -3.04 1.03
CA PHE A 15 -8.65 -3.99 0.68
C PHE A 15 -8.21 -5.15 -0.24
N ASN A 16 -7.05 -5.08 -0.90
CA ASN A 16 -6.41 -6.27 -1.51
C ASN A 16 -5.10 -6.68 -0.80
N CYS A 17 -4.80 -6.17 0.40
CA CYS A 17 -3.58 -6.50 1.14
C CYS A 17 -3.78 -7.76 2.00
N PRO A 18 -3.02 -8.84 1.79
CA PRO A 18 -3.16 -10.05 2.60
C PRO A 18 -2.97 -9.80 4.10
N MET A 19 -2.05 -8.91 4.47
CA MET A 19 -1.78 -8.60 5.88
C MET A 19 -2.96 -7.87 6.56
N TYR A 20 -3.66 -7.01 5.82
CA TYR A 20 -4.86 -6.35 6.32
C TYR A 20 -6.04 -7.33 6.41
N LEU A 21 -6.23 -8.15 5.37
CA LEU A 21 -7.31 -9.14 5.31
C LEU A 21 -7.17 -10.23 6.38
N ALA A 22 -5.95 -10.56 6.79
CA ALA A 22 -5.66 -11.51 7.86
C ALA A 22 -6.24 -11.11 9.22
N LYS A 23 -6.69 -9.86 9.43
CA LYS A 23 -7.39 -9.45 10.65
C LYS A 23 -8.71 -10.22 10.87
N GLY A 24 -9.40 -10.58 9.80
CA GLY A 24 -10.67 -11.34 9.85
C GLY A 24 -10.56 -12.80 9.41
N ASP A 25 -9.35 -13.29 9.17
CA ASP A 25 -9.10 -14.61 8.58
C ASP A 25 -7.91 -15.27 9.30
N ASP A 26 -8.22 -16.18 10.22
CA ASP A 26 -7.24 -16.87 11.06
C ASP A 26 -6.36 -17.85 10.26
N GLU A 27 -6.91 -18.48 9.22
CA GLU A 27 -6.15 -19.37 8.35
C GLU A 27 -5.11 -18.59 7.55
N LEU A 28 -5.52 -17.44 6.98
CA LEU A 28 -4.61 -16.53 6.29
C LEU A 28 -3.55 -15.96 7.24
N ARG A 29 -3.94 -15.58 8.46
CA ARG A 29 -3.00 -15.10 9.50
C ARG A 29 -1.96 -16.15 9.82
N ALA A 30 -2.38 -17.39 10.05
CA ALA A 30 -1.47 -18.51 10.33
C ALA A 30 -0.55 -18.81 9.13
N ALA A 31 -1.06 -18.73 7.91
CA ALA A 31 -0.25 -18.91 6.70
C ALA A 31 0.82 -17.81 6.54
N ILE A 32 0.46 -16.54 6.78
CA ILE A 32 1.40 -15.41 6.75
C ILE A 32 2.45 -15.55 7.85
N SER A 33 2.03 -15.85 9.08
CA SER A 33 2.92 -16.08 10.22
C SER A 33 3.99 -17.13 9.90
N ARG A 34 3.58 -18.31 9.42
CA ARG A 34 4.51 -19.38 9.01
C ARG A 34 5.45 -18.95 7.90
N LYS A 35 4.92 -18.26 6.88
CA LYS A 35 5.72 -17.83 5.71
C LYS A 35 6.77 -16.78 6.08
N GLN A 36 6.43 -15.86 6.97
CA GLN A 36 7.28 -14.73 7.35
C GLN A 36 8.14 -15.02 8.60
N GLY A 37 7.89 -16.11 9.31
CA GLY A 37 8.59 -16.44 10.56
C GLY A 37 8.28 -15.48 11.70
N ILE A 38 7.08 -14.89 11.71
CA ILE A 38 6.64 -13.92 12.74
C ILE A 38 5.51 -14.51 13.60
N PRO A 39 5.34 -14.06 14.86
CA PRO A 39 4.22 -14.47 15.69
C PRO A 39 2.86 -14.16 15.02
N PRO A 40 1.82 -15.00 15.19
CA PRO A 40 0.49 -14.75 14.61
C PRO A 40 -0.09 -13.38 14.95
N GLU A 41 0.23 -12.84 16.13
CA GLU A 41 -0.20 -11.52 16.60
C GLU A 41 0.40 -10.39 15.77
N GLN A 42 1.57 -10.61 15.16
CA GLN A 42 2.25 -9.67 14.26
C GLN A 42 1.88 -9.89 12.79
N ALA A 43 1.17 -10.98 12.47
CA ALA A 43 0.71 -11.30 11.11
C ALA A 43 -0.63 -10.61 10.76
N SER A 44 -0.85 -9.40 11.27
CA SER A 44 -2.03 -8.57 11.00
C SER A 44 -1.65 -7.09 10.89
N CYS A 45 -2.48 -6.30 10.20
CA CYS A 45 -2.28 -4.86 10.01
C CYS A 45 -3.64 -4.15 9.96
N ASP A 46 -3.74 -3.00 10.61
CA ASP A 46 -4.93 -2.14 10.65
C ASP A 46 -4.97 -1.13 9.50
N GLY A 47 -3.91 -1.05 8.71
CA GLY A 47 -3.82 -0.21 7.52
C GLY A 47 -3.15 1.14 7.78
N CYS A 48 -2.51 1.68 6.74
CA CYS A 48 -1.59 2.82 6.84
C CYS A 48 -2.17 4.04 7.58
N ARG A 49 -3.41 4.44 7.29
CA ARG A 49 -4.05 5.60 7.94
C ARG A 49 -4.60 5.31 9.33
N ASN A 50 -4.76 4.05 9.71
CA ASN A 50 -5.19 3.68 11.07
C ASN A 50 -3.98 3.53 11.99
N GLU A 51 -2.84 3.12 11.45
CA GLU A 51 -1.58 2.99 12.17
C GLU A 51 -0.73 4.27 12.15
N GLY A 52 -1.28 5.40 11.68
CA GLY A 52 -0.57 6.68 11.63
C GLY A 52 0.69 6.65 10.75
N GLY A 53 0.69 5.83 9.69
CA GLY A 53 1.82 5.66 8.78
C GLY A 53 2.92 4.72 9.27
N LYS A 54 2.79 4.13 10.46
CA LYS A 54 3.78 3.23 11.07
C LYS A 54 3.34 1.77 10.97
N ILE A 55 3.90 1.03 10.01
CA ILE A 55 3.53 -0.36 9.76
C ILE A 55 4.40 -1.34 10.57
N ALA A 56 3.83 -1.91 11.64
CA ALA A 56 4.58 -2.70 12.61
C ALA A 56 5.25 -3.95 12.02
N PHE A 57 4.54 -4.71 11.17
CA PHE A 57 5.09 -5.93 10.55
C PHE A 57 6.24 -5.67 9.56
N LEU A 58 6.44 -4.41 9.16
CA LEU A 58 7.59 -3.98 8.34
C LEU A 58 8.78 -3.51 9.21
N GLY A 59 8.69 -3.65 10.54
CA GLY A 59 9.73 -3.22 11.48
C GLY A 59 9.83 -1.69 11.61
N MET A 60 8.78 -0.96 11.23
CA MET A 60 8.78 0.51 11.29
C MET A 60 8.63 0.99 12.74
N THR A 61 9.59 1.77 13.21
CA THR A 61 9.54 2.44 14.52
C THR A 61 8.83 3.79 14.47
N GLU A 62 8.74 4.39 13.28
CA GLU A 62 8.15 5.70 13.03
C GLU A 62 7.39 5.74 11.69
N PRO A 63 6.52 6.73 11.47
CA PRO A 63 5.83 6.89 10.19
C PRO A 63 6.80 7.14 9.05
N CYS A 64 6.55 6.57 7.86
CA CYS A 64 7.41 6.82 6.71
C CYS A 64 7.33 8.28 6.21
N ASN A 65 8.39 8.72 5.54
CA ASN A 65 8.51 10.08 4.97
C ASN A 65 7.32 10.50 4.11
N VAL A 66 6.76 9.56 3.32
CA VAL A 66 5.59 9.85 2.48
C VAL A 66 4.38 10.25 3.34
N TYR A 67 4.09 9.47 4.39
CA TYR A 67 2.96 9.74 5.28
C TYR A 67 3.15 11.08 6.01
N GLN A 68 4.33 11.32 6.57
CA GLN A 68 4.65 12.57 7.25
C GLN A 68 4.54 13.78 6.32
N CYS A 69 4.98 13.65 5.06
CA CYS A 69 4.90 14.72 4.06
C CYS A 69 3.43 15.05 3.72
N THR A 70 2.58 14.05 3.54
CA THR A 70 1.16 14.28 3.21
C THR A 70 0.39 14.89 4.37
N GLU A 71 0.69 14.48 5.61
CA GLU A 71 0.12 15.11 6.82
C GLU A 71 0.54 16.57 6.93
N LYS A 72 1.83 16.88 6.75
CA LYS A 72 2.36 18.26 6.79
C LYS A 72 1.75 19.15 5.71
N LYS A 73 1.50 18.61 4.51
CA LYS A 73 0.92 19.35 3.39
C LYS A 73 -0.62 19.39 3.40
N GLY A 74 -1.28 18.62 4.28
CA GLY A 74 -2.74 18.55 4.35
C GLY A 74 -3.40 17.94 3.11
N ILE A 75 -2.71 17.03 2.41
CA ILE A 75 -3.20 16.37 1.19
C ILE A 75 -3.53 14.90 1.44
N ASN A 76 -4.50 14.36 0.70
CA ASN A 76 -4.91 12.98 0.87
C ASN A 76 -3.97 12.01 0.16
N PHE A 77 -3.54 12.36 -1.05
CA PHE A 77 -2.73 11.50 -1.90
C PHE A 77 -1.54 12.27 -2.46
N CYS A 78 -0.42 11.59 -2.68
CA CYS A 78 0.75 12.25 -3.26
C CYS A 78 0.47 12.85 -4.64
N ASN A 79 -0.50 12.34 -5.41
CA ASN A 79 -0.85 12.89 -6.74
C ASN A 79 -1.50 14.28 -6.69
N GLU A 80 -1.90 14.77 -5.52
CA GLU A 80 -2.39 16.13 -5.26
C GLU A 80 -1.25 17.11 -5.03
N CYS A 81 -0.02 16.63 -4.79
CA CYS A 81 1.16 17.45 -4.59
C CYS A 81 1.63 18.06 -5.93
N ALA A 82 1.94 19.36 -5.93
CA ALA A 82 2.50 20.04 -7.10
C ALA A 82 3.82 19.42 -7.60
N ASP A 83 4.63 18.91 -6.65
CA ASP A 83 5.92 18.26 -6.94
C ASP A 83 5.77 16.79 -7.39
N PHE A 84 4.56 16.27 -7.58
CA PHE A 84 4.37 14.86 -7.91
C PHE A 84 4.69 14.55 -9.39
N PRO A 85 5.48 13.49 -9.69
CA PRO A 85 6.17 12.59 -8.76
C PRO A 85 7.45 13.21 -8.16
N CYS A 86 7.74 12.90 -6.89
CA CYS A 86 8.94 13.38 -6.18
C CYS A 86 9.77 12.26 -5.55
N ASP A 87 10.94 12.62 -5.02
CA ASP A 87 11.96 11.72 -4.46
C ASP A 87 11.47 10.81 -3.32
N HIS A 88 10.37 11.17 -2.64
CA HIS A 88 9.77 10.30 -1.63
C HIS A 88 9.16 9.01 -2.20
N LEU A 89 8.91 8.94 -3.51
CA LEU A 89 8.35 7.78 -4.20
C LEU A 89 9.34 7.12 -5.17
N HIS A 90 10.65 7.37 -5.00
CA HIS A 90 11.67 6.70 -5.80
C HIS A 90 11.56 5.17 -5.74
N PRO A 91 11.70 4.48 -6.89
CA PRO A 91 11.76 3.03 -6.94
C PRO A 91 13.18 2.55 -6.58
N TYR A 92 13.43 2.35 -5.29
CA TYR A 92 14.70 1.81 -4.81
C TYR A 92 14.78 0.29 -5.04
N ALA A 93 15.95 -0.18 -5.48
CA ALA A 93 16.18 -1.59 -5.79
C ALA A 93 16.31 -2.48 -4.55
N ASP A 94 16.80 -1.94 -3.43
CA ASP A 94 17.11 -2.66 -2.19
C ASP A 94 15.91 -3.44 -1.60
N LYS A 95 14.68 -2.97 -1.85
CA LYS A 95 13.44 -3.62 -1.41
C LYS A 95 12.43 -3.90 -2.52
N ALA A 96 12.83 -3.77 -3.79
CA ALA A 96 11.93 -3.93 -4.94
C ALA A 96 11.26 -5.31 -5.01
N SER A 97 11.93 -6.36 -4.50
CA SER A 97 11.40 -7.73 -4.41
C SER A 97 10.49 -7.97 -3.19
N ALA A 98 10.59 -7.14 -2.15
CA ALA A 98 9.92 -7.33 -0.87
C ALA A 98 8.71 -6.43 -0.69
N VAL A 99 8.73 -5.22 -1.25
CA VAL A 99 7.62 -4.27 -1.12
C VAL A 99 7.19 -3.72 -2.49
N PRO A 100 5.90 -3.49 -2.72
CA PRO A 100 5.38 -3.09 -4.02
C PRO A 100 5.59 -1.59 -4.29
N HIS A 101 6.85 -1.14 -4.33
CA HIS A 101 7.19 0.27 -4.63
C HIS A 101 6.61 0.72 -5.97
N ASN A 102 6.74 -0.13 -6.99
CA ASN A 102 6.37 0.22 -8.36
C ASN A 102 4.85 0.38 -8.57
N THR A 103 4.01 -0.25 -7.75
CA THR A 103 2.55 -0.07 -7.87
C THR A 103 2.07 1.25 -7.28
N LYS A 104 2.84 1.88 -6.38
CA LYS A 104 2.47 3.13 -5.70
C LYS A 104 2.19 4.26 -6.69
N VAL A 105 3.20 4.62 -7.46
CA VAL A 105 3.10 5.70 -8.47
C VAL A 105 2.07 5.35 -9.54
N PHE A 106 2.03 4.10 -9.99
CA PHE A 106 1.05 3.66 -10.99
C PHE A 106 -0.39 3.82 -10.49
N ASN A 107 -0.69 3.39 -9.26
CA ASN A 107 -1.99 3.56 -8.64
C ASN A 107 -2.34 5.03 -8.47
N LEU A 108 -1.40 5.88 -8.04
CA LEU A 108 -1.61 7.32 -7.92
C LEU A 108 -1.95 7.98 -9.26
N CYS A 109 -1.30 7.57 -10.36
CA CYS A 109 -1.66 8.02 -11.70
C CYS A 109 -3.07 7.58 -12.11
N LEU A 110 -3.46 6.35 -11.78
CA LEU A 110 -4.83 5.87 -12.03
C LEU A 110 -5.87 6.61 -11.20
N ILE A 111 -5.64 6.81 -9.91
CA ILE A 111 -6.52 7.60 -9.03
C ILE A 111 -6.70 9.00 -9.59
N ARG A 112 -5.64 9.66 -10.06
CA ARG A 112 -5.73 10.97 -10.70
C ARG A 112 -6.52 10.93 -12.01
N LYS A 113 -6.36 9.87 -12.80
CA LYS A 113 -7.01 9.72 -14.12
C LYS A 113 -8.51 9.42 -14.02
N MET A 114 -8.92 8.58 -13.07
CA MET A 114 -10.27 8.00 -13.05
C MET A 114 -11.02 8.18 -11.73
N GLY A 115 -10.39 8.80 -10.73
CA GLY A 115 -10.95 8.94 -9.39
C GLY A 115 -10.71 7.71 -8.51
N LEU A 116 -10.74 7.93 -7.20
CA LEU A 116 -10.47 6.92 -6.18
C LEU A 116 -11.45 5.75 -6.23
N GLU A 117 -12.75 6.04 -6.32
CA GLU A 117 -13.82 5.04 -6.31
C GLU A 117 -13.72 4.07 -7.48
N SER A 118 -13.62 4.60 -8.71
CA SER A 118 -13.49 3.78 -9.92
C SER A 118 -12.17 3.01 -9.94
N TRP A 119 -11.06 3.61 -9.49
CA TRP A 119 -9.81 2.87 -9.36
C TRP A 119 -9.94 1.72 -8.37
N ALA A 120 -10.52 1.95 -7.20
CA ALA A 120 -10.63 0.94 -6.15
C ALA A 120 -11.49 -0.25 -6.56
N LYS A 121 -12.64 0.01 -7.20
CA LYS A 121 -13.58 -1.01 -7.66
C LYS A 121 -13.06 -1.77 -8.89
N ASP A 122 -12.54 -1.04 -9.88
CA ASP A 122 -12.36 -1.60 -11.22
C ASP A 122 -10.90 -1.93 -11.56
N LYS A 123 -9.93 -1.30 -10.87
CA LYS A 123 -8.51 -1.40 -11.23
C LYS A 123 -7.59 -1.96 -10.17
N ALA A 124 -7.69 -1.54 -8.91
CA ALA A 124 -6.70 -1.84 -7.86
C ALA A 124 -6.32 -3.33 -7.78
N LYS A 125 -7.32 -4.22 -7.76
CA LYS A 125 -7.12 -5.68 -7.75
C LYS A 125 -6.39 -6.19 -9.00
N SER A 126 -6.76 -5.69 -10.18
CA SER A 126 -6.14 -6.09 -11.44
C SER A 126 -4.70 -5.60 -11.56
N VAL A 127 -4.39 -4.38 -11.10
CA VAL A 127 -3.01 -3.85 -11.05
C VAL A 127 -2.14 -4.78 -10.22
N LYS A 128 -2.60 -5.13 -9.00
CA LYS A 128 -1.87 -6.02 -8.11
C LYS A 128 -1.68 -7.41 -8.74
N LYS A 129 -2.73 -7.98 -9.34
CA LYS A 129 -2.65 -9.28 -10.02
C LYS A 129 -1.63 -9.25 -11.16
N THR A 130 -1.66 -8.23 -12.01
CA THR A 130 -0.72 -8.07 -13.13
C THR A 130 0.71 -7.90 -12.65
N TYR A 131 0.93 -7.08 -11.61
CA TYR A 131 2.26 -6.84 -11.06
C TYR A 131 2.91 -8.13 -10.51
N PHE A 132 2.16 -8.94 -9.75
CA PHE A 132 2.73 -10.11 -9.07
C PHE A 132 2.62 -11.42 -9.85
N LYS A 133 1.72 -11.53 -10.84
CA LYS A 133 1.45 -12.77 -11.58
C LYS A 133 1.53 -12.64 -13.09
N GLY A 134 1.71 -11.43 -13.61
CA GLY A 134 1.86 -11.20 -15.04
C GLY A 134 3.25 -11.59 -15.53
N ALA A 135 3.34 -11.84 -16.83
CA ALA A 135 4.61 -11.93 -17.55
C ALA A 135 4.78 -10.66 -18.37
N PHE A 136 6.02 -10.17 -18.46
CA PHE A 136 6.37 -9.11 -19.40
C PHE A 136 6.13 -9.61 -20.83
N LYS A 137 5.59 -8.74 -21.69
CA LYS A 137 5.32 -9.03 -23.10
C LYS A 137 6.13 -8.06 -23.94
N LEU A 138 6.78 -8.60 -24.98
CA LEU A 138 7.48 -7.84 -26.01
C LEU A 138 6.51 -7.38 -27.10
#